data_AF-V4SG52-F1
#
_entry.id   AF-V4SG52-F1
#
_cell.length_a   1.000
_cell.length_b   1.000
_cell.length_c   1.000
_cell.angle_alpha   90.00
_cell.angle_beta   90.00
_cell.angle_gamma   90.00
#
_symmetry.space_group_name_H-M   'P 1'
#
loop_
_entity.id
_entity.type
_entity.pdbx_description
1 polymer ?
#
loop_
_entity_poly.entity_id
_entity_poly.type
_entity_poly.pdbx_seq_one_letter_code
_entity_poly.pdbx_strand_id
1 'polypeptide(L)'
;MGKERQYWLLKTEPGEWSWEDQAANGGVTNWDGVKNKQAQKNMKAMRLNELCFFYHSGARSRRVVGVVSVIREWYEESGGGAGAVDVKEVGMMRRAVDLKEMKRDQELKGWALFRQPRLSVVNVEKKVWDRVCDLGGGFDGDAAVRPRFVQFLNRPSLKPLSLRAFSSSSSDYANQSRGGIPRFFSQVLPSSKGGIVRVEGDEFWHMTKVLRLSTNDRVELFNGKGGLIEGCIQRIDRTGLDVVALEDLKLVLPQHTQWNVFAAFGTLKGGRADWLVEKCTELGAQSVTPLLTEHSPSISENRVDRLERVILAATKQCQRLHEMVLNPPMKIDGLLPLVSQSKLAFVAIAEATPLVTALSSSRNESSGLIIVGPEGDFTEKEVNKIVEAGATAVGLGPHRLRVETATIALLATLMLCSDSQQMPIP
;
A
#
# COMPACT_ATOMS: atom_id res chain seq x y z
N MET A 1 28.48 7.81 -34.88
CA MET A 1 28.87 7.57 -33.47
C MET A 1 27.61 7.64 -32.62
N GLY A 2 27.12 6.51 -32.12
CA GLY A 2 26.01 6.50 -31.17
C GLY A 2 26.43 7.26 -29.92
N LYS A 3 25.58 8.17 -29.44
CA LYS A 3 25.84 8.92 -28.21
C LYS A 3 25.89 7.93 -27.05
N GLU A 4 26.99 7.92 -26.30
CA GLU A 4 27.15 7.03 -25.15
C GLU A 4 26.06 7.33 -24.11
N ARG A 5 25.42 6.28 -23.59
CA ARG A 5 24.27 6.41 -22.67
C ARG A 5 24.72 7.09 -21.39
N GLN A 6 24.03 8.16 -20.97
CA GLN A 6 24.32 8.80 -19.68
C GLN A 6 23.60 8.11 -18.54
N TYR A 7 24.19 8.22 -17.36
CA TYR A 7 23.63 7.70 -16.11
C TYR A 7 23.46 8.84 -15.12
N TRP A 8 22.48 8.70 -14.25
CA TRP A 8 22.10 9.74 -13.30
C TRP A 8 21.89 9.16 -11.90
N LEU A 9 21.77 10.04 -10.92
CA LEU A 9 21.36 9.71 -9.56
C LEU A 9 20.32 10.73 -9.11
N LEU A 10 19.21 10.22 -8.60
CA LEU A 10 18.05 10.95 -8.12
C LEU A 10 17.92 10.76 -6.61
N LYS A 11 17.94 11.85 -5.84
CA LYS A 11 17.83 11.82 -4.38
C LYS A 11 16.44 12.18 -3.90
N THR A 12 15.93 11.36 -2.99
CA THR A 12 14.70 11.60 -2.25
C THR A 12 14.90 11.20 -0.80
N GLU A 13 14.22 11.82 0.15
CA GLU A 13 14.15 11.28 1.51
C GLU A 13 13.09 10.18 1.57
N PRO A 14 13.33 9.04 2.24
CA PRO A 14 12.33 7.96 2.33
C PRO A 14 11.00 8.38 2.97
N GLY A 15 10.96 9.49 3.70
CA GLY A 15 9.72 10.04 4.25
C GLY A 15 8.92 10.88 3.25
N GLU A 16 9.56 11.35 2.17
CA GLU A 16 8.94 12.09 1.07
C GLU A 16 8.53 11.15 -0.06
N TRP A 17 9.46 10.30 -0.53
CA TRP A 17 9.20 9.29 -1.55
C TRP A 17 10.20 8.14 -1.42
N SER A 18 9.74 6.96 -1.02
CA SER A 18 10.55 5.76 -0.81
C SER A 18 10.63 4.86 -2.07
N TRP A 19 11.42 3.79 -2.00
CA TRP A 19 11.43 2.80 -3.09
C TRP A 19 10.13 1.99 -3.12
N GLU A 20 9.58 1.72 -1.94
CA GLU A 20 8.28 1.08 -1.77
C GLU A 20 7.16 1.95 -2.34
N ASP A 21 7.20 3.28 -2.13
CA ASP A 21 6.27 4.22 -2.77
C ASP A 21 6.39 4.18 -4.30
N GLN A 22 7.63 4.14 -4.82
CA GLN A 22 7.87 4.00 -6.27
C GLN A 22 7.24 2.73 -6.83
N ALA A 23 7.46 1.58 -6.17
CA ALA A 23 6.93 0.29 -6.59
C ALA A 23 5.39 0.23 -6.49
N ALA A 24 4.83 0.78 -5.41
CA ALA A 24 3.39 0.85 -5.18
C ALA A 24 2.68 1.74 -6.21
N ASN A 25 3.35 2.80 -6.70
CA ASN A 25 2.81 3.71 -7.71
C ASN A 25 2.93 3.18 -9.15
N GLY A 26 2.73 1.87 -9.36
CA GLY A 26 2.89 1.22 -10.66
C GLY A 26 4.30 1.30 -11.23
N GLY A 27 5.29 1.55 -10.37
CA GLY A 27 6.67 1.78 -10.75
C GLY A 27 6.94 3.14 -11.37
N VAL A 28 5.99 4.08 -11.48
CA VAL A 28 6.17 5.36 -12.19
C VAL A 28 6.10 6.55 -11.24
N THR A 29 6.90 7.58 -11.44
CA THR A 29 6.75 8.86 -10.73
C THR A 29 7.21 10.04 -11.58
N ASN A 30 6.58 11.21 -11.40
CA ASN A 30 7.11 12.48 -11.89
C ASN A 30 8.15 12.98 -10.87
N TRP A 31 9.39 13.14 -11.32
CA TRP A 31 10.46 13.69 -10.51
C TRP A 31 10.40 15.22 -10.57
N ASP A 32 9.63 15.83 -9.66
CA ASP A 32 9.34 17.25 -9.59
C ASP A 32 10.00 17.94 -8.38
N GLY A 33 9.56 19.16 -8.04
CA GLY A 33 9.97 19.84 -6.80
C GLY A 33 11.44 20.31 -6.72
N VAL A 34 12.24 20.06 -7.78
CA VAL A 34 13.68 20.39 -7.81
C VAL A 34 13.90 21.88 -8.05
N LYS A 35 14.25 22.62 -6.99
CA LYS A 35 14.51 24.08 -7.04
C LYS A 35 15.93 24.46 -7.45
N ASN A 36 16.91 23.57 -7.29
CA ASN A 36 18.31 23.88 -7.55
C ASN A 36 18.58 23.95 -9.08
N LYS A 37 19.07 25.09 -9.56
CA LYS A 37 19.31 25.33 -11.01
C LYS A 37 20.24 24.31 -11.66
N GLN A 38 21.26 23.83 -10.95
CA GLN A 38 22.17 22.80 -11.49
C GLN A 38 21.49 21.44 -11.58
N ALA A 39 20.67 21.07 -10.58
CA ALA A 39 19.89 19.84 -10.63
C ALA A 39 18.83 19.90 -11.75
N GLN A 40 18.16 21.03 -11.93
CA GLN A 40 17.26 21.26 -13.07
C GLN A 40 17.98 21.14 -14.42
N LYS A 41 19.21 21.68 -14.54
CA LYS A 41 20.03 21.52 -15.75
C LYS A 41 20.35 20.04 -16.03
N ASN A 42 20.63 19.26 -14.99
CA ASN A 42 20.85 17.82 -15.11
C ASN A 42 19.58 17.11 -15.58
N MET A 43 18.41 17.43 -15.01
CA MET A 43 17.12 16.86 -15.44
C MET A 43 16.77 17.22 -16.89
N LYS A 44 17.02 18.46 -17.32
CA LYS A 44 16.86 18.89 -18.72
C LYS A 44 17.78 18.16 -19.71
N ALA A 45 18.91 17.64 -19.22
CA ALA A 45 19.86 16.88 -20.04
C ALA A 45 19.50 15.39 -20.16
N MET A 46 18.59 14.88 -19.33
CA MET A 46 18.15 13.49 -19.37
C MET A 46 17.45 13.16 -20.69
N ARG A 47 17.63 11.93 -21.17
CA ARG A 47 16.99 11.40 -22.37
C ARG A 47 16.25 10.11 -22.09
N LEU A 48 15.27 9.79 -22.93
CA LEU A 48 14.48 8.56 -22.81
C LEU A 48 15.37 7.30 -22.67
N ASN A 49 14.97 6.42 -21.78
CA ASN A 49 15.64 5.17 -21.42
C ASN A 49 17.04 5.34 -20.78
N GLU A 50 17.49 6.54 -20.41
CA GLU A 50 18.66 6.69 -19.56
C GLU A 50 18.36 6.19 -18.14
N LEU A 51 19.36 5.60 -17.50
CA LEU A 51 19.21 4.95 -16.20
C LEU A 51 19.62 5.90 -15.08
N CYS A 52 18.87 5.84 -13.99
CA CYS A 52 19.07 6.66 -12.82
C CYS A 52 19.14 5.77 -11.58
N PHE A 53 20.14 5.97 -10.73
CA PHE A 53 20.13 5.42 -9.38
C PHE A 53 19.06 6.14 -8.56
N PHE A 54 18.18 5.36 -7.93
CA PHE A 54 17.27 5.82 -6.91
C PHE A 54 18.02 5.84 -5.57
N TYR A 55 18.26 7.03 -5.05
CA TYR A 55 19.07 7.25 -3.86
C TYR A 55 18.22 7.78 -2.71
N HIS A 56 18.19 7.02 -1.62
CA HIS A 56 17.64 7.51 -0.36
C HIS A 56 18.63 8.46 0.31
N SER A 57 18.15 9.67 0.59
CA SER A 57 18.83 10.71 1.34
C SER A 57 18.28 10.78 2.77
N GLY A 58 18.81 11.69 3.61
CA GLY A 58 18.51 11.73 5.05
C GLY A 58 19.63 11.17 5.92
N ALA A 59 19.58 11.36 7.24
CA ALA A 59 20.69 11.02 8.14
C ALA A 59 20.89 9.50 8.36
N ARG A 60 19.81 8.70 8.24
CA ARG A 60 19.79 7.27 8.60
C ARG A 60 19.69 6.31 7.40
N SER A 61 19.59 6.83 6.18
CA SER A 61 19.15 6.09 4.99
C SER A 61 20.00 6.38 3.74
N ARG A 62 21.23 6.87 3.89
CA ARG A 62 22.10 7.31 2.78
C ARG A 62 22.59 6.14 1.93
N ARG A 63 21.83 5.72 0.92
CA ARG A 63 22.17 4.54 0.09
C ARG A 63 21.48 4.58 -1.27
N VAL A 64 22.07 3.87 -2.23
CA VAL A 64 21.42 3.51 -3.49
C VAL A 64 20.56 2.28 -3.24
N VAL A 65 19.26 2.34 -3.58
CA VAL A 65 18.29 1.27 -3.29
C VAL A 65 17.75 0.58 -4.55
N GLY A 66 17.75 1.26 -5.69
CA GLY A 66 17.22 0.71 -6.93
C GLY A 66 17.61 1.53 -8.15
N VAL A 67 17.12 1.10 -9.30
CA VAL A 67 17.34 1.72 -10.60
C VAL A 67 16.00 2.06 -11.25
N VAL A 68 15.89 3.29 -11.74
CA VAL A 68 14.77 3.76 -12.56
C VAL A 68 15.28 4.18 -13.95
N SER A 69 14.38 4.27 -14.91
CA SER A 69 14.65 4.72 -16.28
C SER A 69 13.78 5.92 -16.62
N VAL A 70 14.32 6.87 -17.40
CA VAL A 70 13.57 8.03 -17.85
C VAL A 70 12.54 7.61 -18.89
N ILE A 71 11.26 7.83 -18.61
CA ILE A 71 10.15 7.52 -19.53
C ILE A 71 9.48 8.77 -20.10
N ARG A 72 9.74 9.95 -19.51
CA ARG A 72 9.39 11.25 -20.10
C ARG A 72 10.50 12.25 -19.83
N GLU A 73 10.98 12.88 -20.90
CA GLU A 73 11.96 13.96 -20.82
C GLU A 73 11.36 15.22 -20.20
N TRP A 74 12.21 16.19 -19.88
CA TRP A 74 11.81 17.40 -19.16
C TRP A 74 10.59 18.09 -19.76
N TYR A 75 9.61 18.39 -18.90
CA TYR A 75 8.45 19.21 -19.22
C TYR A 75 8.18 20.23 -18.11
N GLU A 76 7.49 21.32 -18.47
CA GLU A 76 7.07 22.34 -17.52
C GLU A 76 5.63 22.05 -17.07
N GLU A 77 5.37 22.16 -15.77
CA GLU A 77 4.04 21.94 -15.22
C GLU A 77 3.11 23.13 -15.49
N SER A 78 1.86 22.83 -15.83
CA SER A 78 0.81 23.80 -16.10
C SER A 78 0.51 24.63 -14.84
N GLY A 79 1.07 25.85 -14.74
CA GLY A 79 0.88 26.73 -13.58
C GLY A 79 2.13 27.48 -13.09
N GLY A 80 3.25 27.40 -13.81
CA GLY A 80 4.48 28.14 -13.45
C GLY A 80 5.34 27.45 -12.37
N GLY A 81 5.11 26.15 -12.14
CA GLY A 81 5.93 25.30 -11.27
C GLY A 81 7.31 24.99 -11.85
N ALA A 82 8.20 24.45 -11.02
CA ALA A 82 9.47 23.88 -11.50
C ALA A 82 9.16 22.65 -12.36
N GLY A 83 9.84 22.49 -13.51
CA GLY A 83 9.58 21.34 -14.38
C GLY A 83 10.05 20.00 -13.82
N ALA A 84 9.62 18.93 -14.48
CA ALA A 84 9.77 17.55 -14.02
C ALA A 84 10.22 16.63 -15.16
N VAL A 85 10.68 15.43 -14.79
CA VAL A 85 10.91 14.29 -15.70
C VAL A 85 10.15 13.09 -15.15
N ASP A 86 9.59 12.22 -15.99
CA ASP A 86 8.94 11.00 -15.46
C ASP A 86 9.92 9.83 -15.52
N VAL A 87 10.00 9.08 -14.42
CA VAL A 87 10.86 7.90 -14.30
C VAL A 87 10.07 6.67 -13.93
N LYS A 88 10.51 5.52 -14.45
CA LYS A 88 9.92 4.21 -14.21
C LYS A 88 10.92 3.24 -13.61
N GLU A 89 10.49 2.46 -12.63
CA GLU A 89 11.22 1.35 -12.05
C GLU A 89 11.77 0.41 -13.13
N VAL A 90 13.05 0.08 -12.98
CA VAL A 90 13.73 -0.96 -13.75
C VAL A 90 13.98 -2.17 -12.86
N GLY A 91 14.47 -1.94 -11.63
CA GLY A 91 14.60 -2.99 -10.65
C GLY A 91 15.33 -2.55 -9.38
N MET A 92 15.13 -3.32 -8.32
CA MET A 92 15.75 -3.09 -7.01
C MET A 92 17.22 -3.51 -7.03
N MET A 93 18.07 -2.79 -6.28
CA MET A 93 19.45 -3.26 -6.06
C MET A 93 19.40 -4.54 -5.24
N ARG A 94 20.11 -5.60 -5.67
CA ARG A 94 20.14 -6.87 -4.91
C ARG A 94 20.66 -6.68 -3.50
N ARG A 95 21.62 -5.76 -3.35
CA ARG A 95 22.05 -5.22 -2.07
C ARG A 95 22.14 -3.70 -2.19
N ALA A 96 21.43 -2.99 -1.31
CA ALA A 96 21.54 -1.54 -1.24
C ALA A 96 22.98 -1.12 -0.89
N VAL A 97 23.49 -0.09 -1.57
CA VAL A 97 24.90 0.34 -1.44
C VAL A 97 24.96 1.61 -0.61
N ASP A 98 25.48 1.51 0.62
CA ASP A 98 25.53 2.62 1.56
C ASP A 98 26.59 3.66 1.20
N LEU A 99 26.32 4.93 1.50
CA LEU A 99 27.27 6.03 1.28
C LEU A 99 28.61 5.82 2.00
N LYS A 100 28.59 5.19 3.19
CA LYS A 100 29.82 4.87 3.94
C LYS A 100 30.68 3.87 3.18
N GLU A 101 30.06 2.90 2.52
CA GLU A 101 30.74 1.91 1.67
C GLU A 101 31.29 2.59 0.42
N MET A 102 30.45 3.36 -0.29
CA MET A 102 30.87 4.06 -1.51
C MET A 102 32.02 5.04 -1.27
N LYS A 103 32.10 5.67 -0.09
CA LYS A 103 33.21 6.58 0.27
C LYS A 103 34.53 5.86 0.57
N ARG A 104 34.50 4.59 0.96
CA ARG A 104 35.71 3.79 1.24
C ARG A 104 36.32 3.23 -0.05
N ASP A 105 35.50 3.06 -1.08
CA ASP A 105 35.92 2.58 -2.38
C ASP A 105 36.82 3.59 -3.11
N GLN A 106 38.01 3.15 -3.51
CA GLN A 106 39.01 4.01 -4.15
C GLN A 106 38.62 4.38 -5.58
N GLU A 107 37.84 3.55 -6.26
CA GLU A 107 37.42 3.77 -7.65
C GLU A 107 36.29 4.79 -7.77
N LEU A 108 35.56 5.04 -6.67
CA LEU A 108 34.50 6.05 -6.58
C LEU A 108 35.03 7.43 -6.13
N LYS A 109 36.34 7.57 -5.88
CA LYS A 109 36.96 8.83 -5.48
C LYS A 109 36.67 9.93 -6.50
N GLY A 110 36.33 11.11 -6.00
CA GLY A 110 36.07 12.29 -6.84
C GLY A 110 34.67 12.35 -7.44
N TRP A 111 33.81 11.35 -7.23
CA TRP A 111 32.43 11.40 -7.70
C TRP A 111 31.70 12.64 -7.16
N ALA A 112 30.93 13.30 -8.03
CA ALA A 112 30.23 14.55 -7.73
C ALA A 112 29.30 14.45 -6.51
N LEU A 113 28.74 13.27 -6.23
CA LEU A 113 27.93 13.00 -5.05
C LEU A 113 28.64 13.37 -3.73
N PHE A 114 29.95 13.11 -3.64
CA PHE A 114 30.73 13.34 -2.42
C PHE A 114 31.17 14.79 -2.27
N ARG A 115 31.42 15.47 -3.40
CA ARG A 115 31.80 16.89 -3.44
C ARG A 115 30.61 17.82 -3.22
N GLN A 116 29.42 17.41 -3.68
CA GLN A 116 28.19 18.21 -3.65
C GLN A 116 27.04 17.42 -2.99
N PRO A 117 27.09 17.19 -1.66
CA PRO A 117 26.11 16.35 -0.97
C PRO A 117 24.68 16.90 -1.03
N ARG A 118 24.52 18.22 -1.15
CA ARG A 118 23.22 18.91 -1.22
C ARG A 118 22.58 18.91 -2.62
N LEU A 119 23.29 18.47 -3.65
CA LEU A 119 22.74 18.41 -5.02
C LEU A 119 21.82 17.18 -5.15
N SER A 120 20.55 17.38 -5.48
CA SER A 120 19.52 16.32 -5.51
C SER A 120 19.55 15.44 -6.76
N VAL A 121 20.02 15.98 -7.88
CA VAL A 121 20.16 15.25 -9.15
C VAL A 121 21.60 15.36 -9.63
N VAL A 122 22.28 14.25 -9.83
CA VAL A 122 23.72 14.19 -10.10
C VAL A 122 24.00 13.33 -11.33
N ASN A 123 24.90 13.77 -12.20
CA ASN A 123 25.40 12.94 -13.30
C ASN A 123 26.31 11.82 -12.74
N VAL A 124 26.21 10.62 -13.32
CA VAL A 124 26.99 9.45 -12.95
C VAL A 124 27.80 9.02 -14.16
N GLU A 125 29.12 9.08 -14.03
CA GLU A 125 30.02 8.55 -15.06
C GLU A 125 29.85 7.03 -15.16
N LYS A 126 29.98 6.48 -16.37
CA LYS A 126 29.79 5.04 -16.60
C LYS A 126 30.64 4.16 -15.66
N LYS A 127 31.90 4.54 -15.42
CA LYS A 127 32.78 3.81 -14.48
C LYS A 127 32.23 3.79 -13.05
N VAL A 128 31.64 4.90 -12.59
CA VAL A 128 30.99 5.01 -11.27
C VAL A 128 29.73 4.15 -11.23
N TRP A 129 28.92 4.18 -12.30
CA TRP A 129 27.74 3.35 -12.44
C TRP A 129 28.08 1.87 -12.29
N ASP A 130 29.00 1.38 -13.13
CA ASP A 130 29.41 -0.03 -13.15
C ASP A 130 29.92 -0.45 -11.76
N ARG A 131 30.75 0.37 -11.11
CA ARG A 131 31.30 0.06 -9.79
C ARG A 131 30.24 0.03 -8.68
N VAL A 132 29.25 0.92 -8.70
CA VAL A 132 28.15 0.89 -7.73
C VAL A 132 27.27 -0.34 -7.94
N CYS A 133 27.01 -0.74 -9.20
CA CYS A 133 26.35 -2.00 -9.51
C CYS A 133 27.14 -3.20 -8.97
N ASP A 134 28.46 -3.25 -9.18
CA ASP A 134 29.32 -4.32 -8.66
C ASP A 134 29.26 -4.42 -7.13
N LEU A 135 29.34 -3.29 -6.41
CA LEU A 135 29.20 -3.27 -4.96
C LEU A 135 27.83 -3.82 -4.52
N GLY A 136 26.76 -3.47 -5.23
CA GLY A 136 25.41 -3.95 -4.94
C GLY A 136 25.12 -5.39 -5.41
N GLY A 137 26.05 -6.03 -6.12
CA GLY A 137 25.84 -7.34 -6.74
C GLY A 137 24.87 -7.30 -7.94
N GLY A 138 24.72 -6.13 -8.56
CA GLY A 138 23.75 -5.83 -9.61
C GLY A 138 22.38 -5.39 -9.08
N PHE A 139 21.45 -5.22 -9.98
CA PHE A 139 20.04 -4.94 -9.70
C PHE A 139 19.13 -5.93 -10.46
N ASP A 140 17.87 -6.02 -10.08
CA ASP A 140 16.93 -6.89 -10.75
C ASP A 140 16.70 -6.43 -12.20
N GLY A 141 16.83 -7.34 -13.17
CA GLY A 141 16.79 -7.00 -14.60
C GLY A 141 18.13 -6.62 -15.23
N ASP A 142 19.22 -6.62 -14.46
CA ASP A 142 20.60 -6.58 -14.97
C ASP A 142 20.94 -7.87 -15.76
N ALA A 143 21.32 -7.73 -17.04
CA ALA A 143 21.71 -8.85 -17.92
C ALA A 143 23.12 -9.41 -17.66
N ALA A 144 23.87 -8.84 -16.72
CA ALA A 144 25.28 -9.11 -16.50
C ALA A 144 25.57 -9.66 -15.10
N VAL A 145 25.25 -10.93 -14.83
CA VAL A 145 26.09 -11.75 -13.92
C VAL A 145 26.23 -13.19 -14.43
N ARG A 146 27.49 -13.57 -14.70
CA ARG A 146 27.96 -14.95 -14.87
C ARG A 146 27.82 -15.71 -13.54
N PRO A 147 27.27 -16.93 -13.51
CA PRO A 147 27.01 -17.63 -12.25
C PRO A 147 28.30 -18.20 -11.66
N ARG A 148 28.56 -17.91 -10.38
CA ARG A 148 29.32 -18.82 -9.51
C ARG A 148 28.42 -19.26 -8.37
N PHE A 149 27.99 -20.51 -8.49
CA PHE A 149 27.60 -21.44 -7.43
C PHE A 149 26.61 -20.95 -6.37
N VAL A 150 25.35 -21.35 -6.54
CA VAL A 150 24.58 -21.95 -5.44
C VAL A 150 23.96 -23.25 -5.97
N GLN A 151 24.48 -24.37 -5.49
CA GLN A 151 23.86 -25.69 -5.62
C GLN A 151 22.80 -25.88 -4.52
N PHE A 152 21.86 -26.80 -4.81
CA PHE A 152 20.78 -27.34 -3.97
C PHE A 152 19.51 -26.46 -3.91
N LEU A 153 18.34 -26.91 -4.35
CA LEU A 153 17.75 -28.24 -4.27
C LEU A 153 16.92 -28.56 -5.52
N ASN A 154 17.23 -29.70 -6.15
CA ASN A 154 16.31 -30.41 -7.04
C ASN A 154 15.40 -31.31 -6.19
N ARG A 155 14.08 -31.20 -6.34
CA ARG A 155 13.12 -32.31 -6.20
C ARG A 155 11.92 -32.11 -7.14
N PRO A 156 11.30 -33.20 -7.62
CA PRO A 156 10.69 -33.23 -8.94
C PRO A 156 9.22 -32.79 -8.99
N SER A 157 8.90 -32.25 -10.16
CA SER A 157 7.57 -31.95 -10.70
C SER A 157 6.53 -33.06 -10.49
N LEU A 158 5.44 -32.75 -9.79
CA LEU A 158 4.16 -33.45 -9.93
C LEU A 158 3.32 -32.74 -11.00
N LYS A 159 2.86 -33.52 -11.99
CA LYS A 159 2.08 -33.07 -13.16
C LYS A 159 0.76 -32.40 -12.73
N PRO A 160 0.26 -31.38 -13.44
CA PRO A 160 -1.06 -30.85 -13.18
C PRO A 160 -2.14 -31.79 -13.74
N LEU A 161 -3.00 -32.31 -12.88
CA LEU A 161 -4.27 -32.89 -13.27
C LEU A 161 -5.22 -31.76 -13.69
N SER A 162 -5.60 -31.75 -14.96
CA SER A 162 -6.64 -30.88 -15.51
C SER A 162 -8.00 -31.30 -14.94
N LEU A 163 -8.46 -30.62 -13.89
CA LEU A 163 -9.87 -30.64 -13.48
C LEU A 163 -10.54 -29.38 -14.02
N ARG A 164 -11.36 -29.54 -15.06
CA ARG A 164 -12.36 -28.54 -15.45
C ARG A 164 -13.44 -28.53 -14.38
N ALA A 165 -13.50 -27.45 -13.61
CA ALA A 165 -14.64 -27.19 -12.73
C ALA A 165 -15.69 -26.39 -13.50
N PHE A 166 -16.89 -26.95 -13.59
CA PHE A 166 -18.08 -26.28 -14.09
C PHE A 166 -18.48 -25.14 -13.15
N SER A 167 -18.75 -23.97 -13.71
CA SER A 167 -19.34 -22.83 -13.02
C SER A 167 -20.83 -23.08 -12.76
N SER A 168 -21.23 -23.05 -11.49
CA SER A 168 -22.61 -22.77 -11.11
C SER A 168 -22.63 -21.48 -10.29
N SER A 169 -23.35 -20.50 -10.81
CA SER A 169 -23.56 -19.18 -10.24
C SER A 169 -24.76 -19.24 -9.30
N SER A 170 -24.54 -19.05 -8.00
CA SER A 170 -25.59 -18.74 -7.02
C SER A 170 -24.96 -18.44 -5.65
N SER A 171 -24.28 -17.31 -5.53
CA SER A 171 -24.19 -16.58 -4.26
C SER A 171 -23.70 -15.16 -4.55
N ASP A 172 -24.34 -14.17 -3.94
CA ASP A 172 -23.98 -12.74 -4.07
C ASP A 172 -22.59 -12.41 -3.47
N TYR A 173 -21.86 -13.43 -3.01
CA TYR A 173 -20.55 -13.35 -2.36
C TYR A 173 -19.57 -14.44 -2.84
N ALA A 174 -19.70 -14.92 -4.07
CA ALA A 174 -18.75 -15.90 -4.63
C ALA A 174 -17.30 -15.36 -4.62
N ASN A 175 -16.38 -16.21 -4.18
CA ASN A 175 -14.95 -15.95 -3.97
C ASN A 175 -14.29 -15.31 -5.22
N GLN A 176 -13.98 -14.00 -5.15
CA GLN A 176 -13.51 -13.15 -6.26
C GLN A 176 -12.08 -13.48 -6.75
N SER A 177 -11.44 -14.48 -6.15
CA SER A 177 -10.03 -14.81 -6.40
C SER A 177 -9.77 -15.46 -7.77
N ARG A 178 -10.79 -15.96 -8.50
CA ARG A 178 -10.63 -16.69 -9.77
C ARG A 178 -11.84 -16.54 -10.72
N GLY A 179 -11.76 -15.62 -11.68
CA GLY A 179 -12.58 -15.65 -12.92
C GLY A 179 -13.90 -14.86 -12.92
N GLY A 180 -14.10 -13.92 -11.99
CA GLY A 180 -15.27 -13.02 -11.98
C GLY A 180 -15.16 -11.85 -12.98
N ILE A 181 -16.26 -11.13 -13.16
CA ILE A 181 -16.31 -9.87 -13.92
C ILE A 181 -15.38 -8.85 -13.23
N PRO A 182 -14.50 -8.14 -13.96
CA PRO A 182 -13.59 -7.18 -13.33
C PRO A 182 -14.37 -6.00 -12.74
N ARG A 183 -14.03 -5.63 -11.50
CA ARG A 183 -14.70 -4.58 -10.72
C ARG A 183 -13.84 -3.33 -10.59
N PHE A 184 -14.48 -2.17 -10.69
CA PHE A 184 -13.83 -0.86 -10.69
C PHE A 184 -14.62 0.16 -9.88
N PHE A 185 -13.93 1.15 -9.33
CA PHE A 185 -14.57 2.16 -8.49
C PHE A 185 -15.16 3.30 -9.33
N SER A 186 -16.39 3.70 -9.00
CA SER A 186 -17.01 4.94 -9.49
C SER A 186 -17.82 5.60 -8.39
N GLN A 187 -17.56 6.89 -8.15
CA GLN A 187 -18.32 7.66 -7.16
C GLN A 187 -19.80 7.79 -7.54
N VAL A 188 -20.09 7.83 -8.84
CA VAL A 188 -21.44 7.99 -9.38
C VAL A 188 -21.83 6.70 -10.08
N LEU A 189 -22.94 6.12 -9.65
CA LEU A 189 -23.58 4.96 -10.28
C LEU A 189 -24.95 5.39 -10.80
N PRO A 190 -25.40 4.86 -11.94
CA PRO A 190 -26.72 5.17 -12.45
C PRO A 190 -27.76 4.41 -11.63
N SER A 191 -28.94 5.00 -11.46
CA SER A 191 -29.99 4.40 -10.60
C SER A 191 -30.78 3.28 -11.29
N SER A 192 -30.77 3.21 -12.61
CA SER A 192 -31.54 2.25 -13.40
C SER A 192 -30.76 1.70 -14.58
N LYS A 193 -31.19 0.53 -15.06
CA LYS A 193 -30.72 -0.08 -16.29
C LYS A 193 -30.73 0.91 -17.46
N GLY A 194 -29.68 0.86 -18.27
CA GLY A 194 -29.48 1.74 -19.44
C GLY A 194 -28.84 3.09 -19.10
N GLY A 195 -28.69 3.44 -17.82
CA GLY A 195 -27.93 4.63 -17.42
C GLY A 195 -26.45 4.51 -17.78
N ILE A 196 -25.82 5.65 -18.06
CA ILE A 196 -24.44 5.72 -18.53
C ILE A 196 -23.56 6.33 -17.45
N VAL A 197 -22.41 5.71 -17.19
CA VAL A 197 -21.35 6.25 -16.34
C VAL A 197 -20.10 6.43 -17.17
N ARG A 198 -19.53 7.63 -17.09
CA ARG A 198 -18.23 7.95 -17.66
C ARG A 198 -17.14 7.60 -16.65
N VAL A 199 -16.19 6.76 -17.05
CA VAL A 199 -15.01 6.40 -16.24
C VAL A 199 -13.78 7.08 -16.84
N GLU A 200 -13.03 7.79 -16.00
CA GLU A 200 -11.87 8.62 -16.37
C GLU A 200 -10.69 8.37 -15.41
N GLY A 201 -9.53 8.96 -15.69
CA GLY A 201 -8.36 8.91 -14.81
C GLY A 201 -7.78 7.51 -14.60
N ASP A 202 -7.45 7.18 -13.36
CA ASP A 202 -6.73 5.95 -13.00
C ASP A 202 -7.52 4.68 -13.34
N GLU A 203 -8.83 4.67 -13.11
CA GLU A 203 -9.70 3.52 -13.41
C GLU A 203 -9.78 3.31 -14.93
N PHE A 204 -9.88 4.39 -15.72
CA PHE A 204 -9.84 4.31 -17.17
C PHE A 204 -8.52 3.73 -17.70
N TRP A 205 -7.40 4.18 -17.12
CA TRP A 205 -6.08 3.64 -17.48
C TRP A 205 -5.95 2.17 -17.10
N HIS A 206 -6.43 1.79 -15.90
CA HIS A 206 -6.43 0.41 -15.42
C HIS A 206 -7.26 -0.51 -16.34
N MET A 207 -8.48 -0.09 -16.70
CA MET A 207 -9.35 -0.81 -17.63
C MET A 207 -8.69 -1.02 -19.00
N THR A 208 -8.16 0.04 -19.62
CA THR A 208 -7.74 0.00 -21.04
C THR A 208 -6.28 -0.38 -21.27
N LYS A 209 -5.37 -0.07 -20.34
CA LYS A 209 -3.93 -0.31 -20.51
C LYS A 209 -3.44 -1.55 -19.77
N VAL A 210 -3.95 -1.79 -18.57
CA VAL A 210 -3.55 -2.94 -17.76
C VAL A 210 -4.38 -4.16 -18.14
N LEU A 211 -5.71 -4.06 -18.00
CA LEU A 211 -6.62 -5.17 -18.28
C LEU A 211 -7.00 -5.28 -19.77
N ARG A 212 -6.69 -4.24 -20.56
CA ARG A 212 -6.88 -4.19 -22.01
C ARG A 212 -8.33 -4.43 -22.44
N LEU A 213 -9.27 -3.98 -21.61
CA LEU A 213 -10.69 -4.05 -21.89
C LEU A 213 -11.04 -3.17 -23.09
N SER A 214 -11.99 -3.65 -23.88
CA SER A 214 -12.47 -3.06 -25.12
C SER A 214 -13.99 -2.88 -25.08
N THR A 215 -14.54 -2.26 -26.11
CA THR A 215 -15.99 -2.16 -26.29
C THR A 215 -16.63 -3.54 -26.28
N ASN A 216 -17.80 -3.65 -25.67
CA ASN A 216 -18.59 -4.85 -25.39
C ASN A 216 -18.10 -5.71 -24.21
N ASP A 217 -16.98 -5.40 -23.57
CA ASP A 217 -16.58 -6.09 -22.34
C ASP A 217 -17.48 -5.70 -21.16
N ARG A 218 -17.76 -6.69 -20.30
CA ARG A 218 -18.55 -6.52 -19.07
C ARG A 218 -17.64 -6.12 -17.91
N VAL A 219 -18.12 -5.19 -17.10
CA VAL A 219 -17.45 -4.69 -15.89
C VAL A 219 -18.46 -4.50 -14.76
N GLU A 220 -18.00 -4.58 -13.53
CA GLU A 220 -18.77 -4.13 -12.35
C GLU A 220 -18.26 -2.76 -11.90
N LEU A 221 -19.18 -1.85 -11.57
CA LEU A 221 -18.86 -0.58 -10.93
C LEU A 221 -19.39 -0.59 -9.50
N PHE A 222 -18.58 -0.14 -8.54
CA PHE A 222 -18.97 0.02 -7.14
C PHE A 222 -18.59 1.41 -6.60
N ASN A 223 -19.31 1.88 -5.59
CA ASN A 223 -19.15 3.25 -5.07
C ASN A 223 -18.58 3.34 -3.64
N GLY A 224 -18.10 2.24 -3.07
CA GLY A 224 -17.60 2.19 -1.70
C GLY A 224 -18.68 2.38 -0.62
N LYS A 225 -19.96 2.42 -0.98
CA LYS A 225 -21.09 2.61 -0.05
C LYS A 225 -22.12 1.47 -0.15
N GLY A 226 -21.72 0.32 -0.70
CA GLY A 226 -22.59 -0.83 -0.96
C GLY A 226 -23.30 -0.81 -2.32
N GLY A 227 -23.21 0.29 -3.05
CA GLY A 227 -23.73 0.35 -4.41
C GLY A 227 -22.86 -0.48 -5.35
N LEU A 228 -23.49 -1.38 -6.09
CA LEU A 228 -22.87 -2.25 -7.08
C LEU A 228 -23.77 -2.28 -8.32
N ILE A 229 -23.15 -2.19 -9.50
CA ILE A 229 -23.89 -2.31 -10.75
C ILE A 229 -23.03 -2.99 -11.80
N GLU A 230 -23.64 -3.91 -12.53
CA GLU A 230 -23.01 -4.50 -13.70
C GLU A 230 -23.27 -3.65 -14.95
N GLY A 231 -22.24 -3.47 -15.76
CA GLY A 231 -22.29 -2.66 -16.97
C GLY A 231 -21.46 -3.22 -18.11
N CYS A 232 -21.64 -2.61 -19.28
CA CYS A 232 -20.92 -2.94 -20.50
C CYS A 232 -20.26 -1.69 -21.08
N ILE A 233 -18.99 -1.81 -21.47
CA ILE A 233 -18.26 -0.71 -22.10
C ILE A 233 -18.81 -0.49 -23.52
N GLN A 234 -19.45 0.64 -23.79
CA GLN A 234 -20.04 0.93 -25.10
C GLN A 234 -19.17 1.84 -25.96
N ARG A 235 -18.44 2.76 -25.33
CA ARG A 235 -17.58 3.72 -26.04
C ARG A 235 -16.29 3.92 -25.29
N ILE A 236 -15.19 4.00 -26.03
CA ILE A 236 -13.87 4.34 -25.52
C ILE A 236 -13.33 5.48 -26.40
N ASP A 237 -12.82 6.53 -25.76
CA ASP A 237 -12.09 7.59 -26.47
C ASP A 237 -10.80 7.96 -25.71
N ARG A 238 -10.22 9.13 -26.00
CA ARG A 238 -8.92 9.54 -25.43
C ARG A 238 -9.00 9.97 -23.97
N THR A 239 -10.16 10.38 -23.47
CA THR A 239 -10.29 10.94 -22.11
C THR A 239 -10.94 9.97 -21.13
N GLY A 240 -11.60 8.92 -21.62
CA GLY A 240 -12.32 7.97 -20.79
C GLY A 240 -13.09 6.93 -21.58
N LEU A 241 -13.93 6.19 -20.87
CA LEU A 241 -14.87 5.24 -21.45
C LEU A 241 -16.27 5.33 -20.83
N ASP A 242 -17.28 4.95 -21.60
CA ASP A 242 -18.68 4.96 -21.19
C ASP A 242 -19.11 3.53 -20.87
N VAL A 243 -19.54 3.31 -19.64
CA VAL A 243 -20.15 2.06 -19.17
C VAL A 243 -21.67 2.26 -19.13
N VAL A 244 -22.40 1.40 -19.84
CA VAL A 244 -23.86 1.37 -19.81
C VAL A 244 -24.31 0.29 -18.84
N ALA A 245 -25.15 0.65 -17.88
CA ALA A 245 -25.72 -0.26 -16.90
C ALA A 245 -26.59 -1.34 -17.56
N LEU A 246 -26.32 -2.60 -17.25
CA LEU A 246 -27.07 -3.75 -17.75
C LEU A 246 -28.24 -4.13 -16.83
N GLU A 247 -28.20 -3.68 -15.58
CA GLU A 247 -29.17 -3.94 -14.52
C GLU A 247 -29.41 -2.68 -13.68
N ASP A 248 -30.39 -2.76 -12.78
CA ASP A 248 -30.64 -1.70 -11.79
C ASP A 248 -29.59 -1.74 -10.67
N LEU A 249 -29.38 -0.61 -10.00
CA LEU A 249 -28.41 -0.49 -8.91
C LEU A 249 -28.72 -1.49 -7.80
N LYS A 250 -27.77 -2.38 -7.51
CA LYS A 250 -27.82 -3.27 -6.35
C LYS A 250 -27.24 -2.55 -5.14
N LEU A 251 -28.00 -2.56 -4.04
CA LEU A 251 -27.52 -2.09 -2.74
C LEU A 251 -27.18 -3.29 -1.88
N VAL A 252 -25.89 -3.56 -1.76
CA VAL A 252 -25.34 -4.61 -0.91
C VAL A 252 -25.18 -4.04 0.50
N LEU A 253 -25.59 -4.80 1.51
CA LEU A 253 -25.43 -4.42 2.91
C LEU A 253 -24.03 -4.82 3.43
N PRO A 254 -23.47 -4.09 4.41
CA PRO A 254 -22.23 -4.49 5.05
C PRO A 254 -22.33 -5.90 5.64
N GLN A 255 -21.20 -6.63 5.63
CA GLN A 255 -21.14 -7.98 6.22
C GLN A 255 -21.46 -7.96 7.72
N HIS A 256 -21.90 -9.11 8.25
CA HIS A 256 -22.14 -9.32 9.68
C HIS A 256 -20.86 -9.25 10.52
N THR A 257 -19.69 -9.44 9.92
CA THR A 257 -18.41 -9.35 10.61
C THR A 257 -17.99 -7.88 10.72
N GLN A 258 -17.99 -7.32 11.92
CA GLN A 258 -17.78 -5.88 12.14
C GLN A 258 -16.79 -5.65 13.28
N TRP A 259 -15.51 -5.59 12.93
CA TRP A 259 -14.44 -5.25 13.87
C TRP A 259 -14.05 -3.78 13.75
N ASN A 260 -14.10 -3.08 14.88
CA ASN A 260 -13.73 -1.67 14.99
C ASN A 260 -12.35 -1.56 15.65
N VAL A 261 -11.40 -0.96 14.96
CA VAL A 261 -10.00 -0.86 15.40
C VAL A 261 -9.76 0.48 16.09
N PHE A 262 -9.28 0.44 17.32
CA PHE A 262 -8.79 1.58 18.10
C PHE A 262 -7.29 1.38 18.29
N ALA A 263 -6.48 2.14 17.58
CA ALA A 263 -5.04 1.96 17.61
C ALA A 263 -4.31 3.29 17.80
N ALA A 264 -3.32 3.30 18.68
CA ALA A 264 -2.52 4.49 18.95
C ALA A 264 -1.37 4.63 17.94
N PHE A 265 -1.71 5.05 16.72
CA PHE A 265 -0.76 5.19 15.61
C PHE A 265 -0.41 6.64 15.23
N GLY A 266 -0.93 7.63 15.96
CA GLY A 266 -0.73 9.05 15.65
C GLY A 266 0.75 9.45 15.56
N THR A 267 1.61 8.87 16.40
CA THR A 267 3.05 9.17 16.48
C THR A 267 3.93 8.26 15.62
N LEU A 268 3.37 7.26 14.91
CA LEU A 268 4.17 6.35 14.08
C LEU A 268 4.87 7.12 12.95
N LYS A 269 6.13 6.75 12.69
CA LYS A 269 6.99 7.40 11.69
C LYS A 269 7.23 6.49 10.48
N GLY A 270 7.52 7.09 9.33
CA GLY A 270 7.95 6.39 8.12
C GLY A 270 6.85 5.54 7.49
N GLY A 271 5.69 6.12 7.21
CA GLY A 271 4.59 5.44 6.48
C GLY A 271 3.88 4.32 7.24
N ARG A 272 4.29 3.99 8.47
CA ARG A 272 3.73 2.86 9.23
C ARG A 272 2.26 3.04 9.61
N ALA A 273 1.79 4.28 9.78
CA ALA A 273 0.38 4.57 9.99
C ALA A 273 -0.44 4.29 8.71
N ASP A 274 0.06 4.74 7.57
CA ASP A 274 -0.53 4.46 6.26
C ASP A 274 -0.62 2.96 6.03
N TRP A 275 0.47 2.23 6.26
CA TRP A 275 0.50 0.77 6.12
C TRP A 275 -0.50 0.08 7.06
N LEU A 276 -0.62 0.54 8.32
CA LEU A 276 -1.63 0.01 9.25
C LEU A 276 -3.04 0.21 8.69
N VAL A 277 -3.36 1.41 8.21
CA VAL A 277 -4.69 1.76 7.68
C VAL A 277 -5.00 1.04 6.38
N GLU A 278 -4.02 0.93 5.47
CA GLU A 278 -4.09 0.13 4.24
C GLU A 278 -4.45 -1.31 4.58
N LYS A 279 -3.70 -1.96 5.48
CA LYS A 279 -3.93 -3.36 5.84
C LYS A 279 -5.19 -3.58 6.67
N CYS A 280 -5.62 -2.62 7.49
CA CYS A 280 -6.95 -2.68 8.12
C CYS A 280 -8.08 -2.63 7.07
N THR A 281 -7.90 -1.81 6.03
CA THR A 281 -8.88 -1.72 4.93
C THR A 281 -8.95 -3.04 4.16
N GLU A 282 -7.80 -3.61 3.78
CA GLU A 282 -7.71 -4.89 3.06
C GLU A 282 -8.28 -6.07 3.86
N LEU A 283 -7.99 -6.13 5.16
CA LEU A 283 -8.48 -7.20 6.04
C LEU A 283 -9.97 -7.10 6.38
N GLY A 284 -10.66 -6.04 5.95
CA GLY A 284 -12.10 -5.91 6.16
C GLY A 284 -12.50 -5.31 7.51
N ALA A 285 -11.65 -4.50 8.14
CA ALA A 285 -12.08 -3.72 9.30
C ALA A 285 -13.28 -2.82 8.93
N GLN A 286 -14.22 -2.68 9.86
CA GLN A 286 -15.39 -1.82 9.72
C GLN A 286 -14.99 -0.35 9.87
N SER A 287 -14.19 -0.07 10.89
CA SER A 287 -13.66 1.27 11.13
C SER A 287 -12.26 1.22 11.76
N VAL A 288 -11.54 2.32 11.61
CA VAL A 288 -10.32 2.60 12.35
C VAL A 288 -10.43 3.96 13.04
N THR A 289 -10.01 4.01 14.30
CA THR A 289 -10.04 5.21 15.14
C THR A 289 -8.63 5.47 15.67
N PRO A 290 -8.02 6.63 15.39
CA PRO A 290 -6.76 7.02 16.02
C PRO A 290 -6.97 7.20 17.52
N LEU A 291 -6.39 6.31 18.33
CA LEU A 291 -6.48 6.39 19.79
C LEU A 291 -5.39 7.33 20.32
N LEU A 292 -5.80 8.34 21.08
CA LEU A 292 -4.92 9.28 21.77
C LEU A 292 -4.64 8.78 23.18
N THR A 293 -3.36 8.55 23.45
CA THR A 293 -2.86 7.99 24.72
C THR A 293 -1.76 8.87 25.29
N GLU A 294 -1.30 8.60 26.50
CA GLU A 294 -0.20 9.36 27.13
C GLU A 294 1.07 9.35 26.27
N HIS A 295 1.44 8.19 25.71
CA HIS A 295 2.61 8.04 24.83
C HIS A 295 2.32 8.28 23.34
N SER A 296 1.09 8.65 22.97
CA SER A 296 0.69 9.04 21.62
C SER A 296 -0.43 10.09 21.67
N PRO A 297 -0.12 11.34 22.07
CA PRO A 297 -1.14 12.31 22.49
C PRO A 297 -1.86 13.02 21.35
N SER A 298 -1.34 12.95 20.12
CA SER A 298 -1.90 13.70 18.99
C SER A 298 -1.67 13.01 17.64
N ILE A 299 -2.49 13.42 16.67
CA ILE A 299 -2.35 13.13 15.26
C ILE A 299 -2.66 14.43 14.49
N SER A 300 -1.85 14.76 13.49
CA SER A 300 -2.02 15.99 12.70
C SER A 300 -3.18 15.86 11.70
N GLU A 301 -3.93 16.93 11.45
CA GLU A 301 -5.02 16.97 10.45
C GLU A 301 -4.55 16.55 9.05
N ASN A 302 -3.42 17.08 8.57
CA ASN A 302 -2.83 16.68 7.29
C ASN A 302 -2.59 15.16 7.16
N ARG A 303 -2.42 14.47 8.30
CA ARG A 303 -2.28 13.02 8.30
C ARG A 303 -3.63 12.34 8.16
N VAL A 304 -4.70 12.87 8.77
CA VAL A 304 -6.06 12.34 8.62
C VAL A 304 -6.46 12.36 7.14
N ASP A 305 -6.30 13.49 6.45
CA ASP A 305 -6.61 13.61 5.01
C ASP A 305 -5.80 12.64 4.13
N ARG A 306 -4.57 12.34 4.56
CA ARG A 306 -3.70 11.35 3.89
C ARG A 306 -4.23 9.94 4.12
N LEU A 307 -4.66 9.61 5.33
CA LEU A 307 -5.22 8.29 5.66
C LEU A 307 -6.54 8.03 4.94
N GLU A 308 -7.40 9.03 4.75
CA GLU A 308 -8.62 8.88 3.93
C GLU A 308 -8.30 8.48 2.48
N ARG A 309 -7.26 9.10 1.90
CA ARG A 309 -6.77 8.73 0.56
C ARG A 309 -6.22 7.30 0.52
N VAL A 310 -5.51 6.88 1.58
CA VAL A 310 -5.02 5.50 1.72
C VAL A 310 -6.19 4.51 1.78
N ILE A 311 -7.24 4.82 2.53
CA ILE A 311 -8.45 3.98 2.63
C ILE A 311 -9.12 3.84 1.27
N LEU A 312 -9.28 4.94 0.53
CA LEU A 312 -9.88 4.92 -0.79
C LEU A 312 -9.03 4.07 -1.76
N ALA A 313 -7.71 4.26 -1.78
CA ALA A 313 -6.80 3.49 -2.62
C ALA A 313 -6.83 1.99 -2.29
N ALA A 314 -6.78 1.64 -1.00
CA ALA A 314 -6.86 0.26 -0.54
C ALA A 314 -8.23 -0.36 -0.85
N THR A 315 -9.33 0.40 -0.71
CA THR A 315 -10.68 -0.04 -1.06
C THR A 315 -10.80 -0.39 -2.54
N LYS A 316 -10.24 0.43 -3.42
CA LYS A 316 -10.16 0.15 -4.87
C LYS A 316 -9.37 -1.13 -5.14
N GLN A 317 -8.21 -1.27 -4.49
CA GLN A 317 -7.30 -2.40 -4.70
C GLN A 317 -7.92 -3.73 -4.25
N CYS A 318 -8.52 -3.76 -3.04
CA CYS A 318 -9.14 -4.96 -2.48
C CYS A 318 -10.60 -5.17 -2.94
N GLN A 319 -11.15 -4.23 -3.70
CA GLN A 319 -12.48 -4.30 -4.32
C GLN A 319 -13.64 -4.50 -3.32
N ARG A 320 -13.46 -4.06 -2.05
CA ARG A 320 -14.51 -4.13 -1.03
C ARG A 320 -15.64 -3.13 -1.34
N LEU A 321 -16.90 -3.56 -1.16
CA LEU A 321 -18.07 -2.75 -1.54
C LEU A 321 -18.36 -1.58 -0.60
N HIS A 322 -17.88 -1.65 0.64
CA HIS A 322 -18.04 -0.63 1.65
C HIS A 322 -16.67 -0.14 2.10
N GLU A 323 -16.38 1.15 1.99
CA GLU A 323 -15.16 1.76 2.52
C GLU A 323 -15.04 1.53 4.04
N MET A 324 -13.81 1.41 4.53
CA MET A 324 -13.56 1.43 5.96
C MET A 324 -13.78 2.85 6.49
N VAL A 325 -14.50 3.00 7.60
CA VAL A 325 -14.72 4.33 8.21
C VAL A 325 -13.47 4.76 8.98
N LEU A 326 -12.96 5.96 8.69
CA LEU A 326 -11.97 6.63 9.55
C LEU A 326 -12.70 7.53 10.55
N ASN A 327 -12.69 7.15 11.82
CA ASN A 327 -13.30 7.96 12.86
C ASN A 327 -12.35 9.09 13.32
N PRO A 328 -12.89 10.20 13.85
CA PRO A 328 -12.08 11.24 14.46
C PRO A 328 -11.18 10.71 15.60
N PRO A 329 -10.02 11.33 15.85
CA PRO A 329 -9.14 10.93 16.93
C PRO A 329 -9.85 10.96 18.29
N MET A 330 -9.68 9.90 19.09
CA MET A 330 -10.43 9.68 20.33
C MET A 330 -9.50 9.47 21.51
N LYS A 331 -9.80 10.06 22.67
CA LYS A 331 -9.10 9.77 23.94
C LYS A 331 -9.65 8.51 24.60
N ILE A 332 -8.85 7.86 25.44
CA ILE A 332 -9.26 6.65 26.17
C ILE A 332 -10.57 6.81 26.93
N ASP A 333 -10.80 7.94 27.60
CA ASP A 333 -12.05 8.15 28.35
C ASP A 333 -13.30 8.11 27.46
N GLY A 334 -13.18 8.50 26.18
CA GLY A 334 -14.26 8.40 25.19
C GLY A 334 -14.46 6.99 24.63
N LEU A 335 -13.45 6.12 24.75
CA LEU A 335 -13.52 4.71 24.34
C LEU A 335 -14.26 3.86 25.38
N LEU A 336 -14.18 4.19 26.67
CA LEU A 336 -14.73 3.34 27.76
C LEU A 336 -16.23 3.02 27.61
N PRO A 337 -17.12 3.97 27.22
CA PRO A 337 -18.53 3.65 27.00
C PRO A 337 -18.77 2.69 25.83
N LEU A 338 -17.90 2.70 24.81
CA LEU A 338 -17.99 1.77 23.69
C LEU A 338 -17.58 0.36 24.13
N VAL A 339 -16.54 0.27 24.95
CA VAL A 339 -16.08 -1.00 25.54
C VAL A 339 -17.16 -1.64 26.38
N SER A 340 -17.83 -0.87 27.26
CA SER A 340 -18.85 -1.42 28.16
C SER A 340 -20.14 -1.85 27.45
N GLN A 341 -20.44 -1.27 26.30
CA GLN A 341 -21.59 -1.64 25.47
C GLN A 341 -21.28 -2.77 24.48
N SER A 342 -20.00 -3.01 24.20
CA SER A 342 -19.59 -4.06 23.27
C SER A 342 -19.62 -5.42 23.95
N LYS A 343 -20.11 -6.44 23.24
CA LYS A 343 -20.04 -7.82 23.72
C LYS A 343 -18.62 -8.35 23.72
N LEU A 344 -17.81 -7.92 22.74
CA LEU A 344 -16.40 -8.27 22.62
C LEU A 344 -15.55 -7.01 22.52
N ALA A 345 -14.56 -6.91 23.39
CA ALA A 345 -13.53 -5.89 23.33
C ALA A 345 -12.20 -6.53 23.75
N PHE A 346 -11.20 -6.47 22.88
CA PHE A 346 -9.88 -7.04 23.13
C PHE A 346 -8.83 -5.95 23.19
N VAL A 347 -8.05 -5.92 24.27
CA VAL A 347 -6.90 -5.03 24.40
C VAL A 347 -5.62 -5.83 24.33
N ALA A 348 -4.74 -5.48 23.39
CA ALA A 348 -3.46 -6.15 23.21
C ALA A 348 -2.49 -5.74 24.33
N ILE A 349 -2.13 -6.70 25.18
CA ILE A 349 -1.22 -6.50 26.33
C ILE A 349 -0.17 -7.61 26.32
N ALA A 350 1.09 -7.23 26.54
CA ALA A 350 2.18 -8.20 26.65
C ALA A 350 1.89 -9.21 27.79
N GLU A 351 2.22 -10.48 27.56
CA GLU A 351 2.10 -11.57 28.56
C GLU A 351 0.66 -11.89 29.04
N ALA A 352 -0.36 -11.26 28.46
CA ALA A 352 -1.76 -11.61 28.73
C ALA A 352 -2.15 -12.96 28.10
N THR A 353 -3.34 -13.45 28.44
CA THR A 353 -3.88 -14.71 27.93
C THR A 353 -3.86 -14.74 26.39
N PRO A 354 -3.38 -15.82 25.75
CA PRO A 354 -3.36 -15.90 24.29
C PRO A 354 -4.74 -15.64 23.67
N LEU A 355 -4.78 -14.81 22.62
CA LEU A 355 -6.02 -14.43 21.94
C LEU A 355 -6.94 -15.61 21.60
N VAL A 356 -6.38 -16.68 21.03
CA VAL A 356 -7.13 -17.87 20.61
C VAL A 356 -7.85 -18.55 21.79
N THR A 357 -7.25 -18.50 22.98
CA THR A 357 -7.87 -19.02 24.21
C THR A 357 -9.04 -18.14 24.63
N ALA A 358 -8.89 -16.81 24.59
CA ALA A 358 -9.97 -15.87 24.91
C ALA A 358 -11.15 -15.97 23.92
N LEU A 359 -10.87 -16.23 22.64
CA LEU A 359 -11.89 -16.42 21.60
C LEU A 359 -12.69 -17.72 21.75
N SER A 360 -12.07 -18.77 22.30
CA SER A 360 -12.71 -20.07 22.48
C SER A 360 -13.95 -20.01 23.39
N SER A 361 -14.03 -19.00 24.27
CA SER A 361 -15.16 -18.74 25.16
C SER A 361 -16.28 -17.90 24.52
N SER A 362 -16.06 -17.36 23.31
CA SER A 362 -16.89 -16.31 22.70
C SER A 362 -17.51 -16.71 21.36
N ARG A 363 -17.87 -17.99 21.18
CA ARG A 363 -18.07 -18.68 19.89
C ARG A 363 -19.14 -18.16 18.92
N ASN A 364 -19.91 -17.14 19.25
CA ASN A 364 -21.07 -16.70 18.44
C ASN A 364 -21.07 -15.22 18.05
N GLU A 365 -20.02 -14.45 18.38
CA GLU A 365 -19.98 -13.02 18.09
C GLU A 365 -18.96 -12.70 16.99
N SER A 366 -19.43 -12.07 15.91
CA SER A 366 -18.63 -11.64 14.77
C SER A 366 -18.33 -10.14 14.77
N SER A 367 -18.63 -9.44 15.86
CA SER A 367 -18.43 -8.00 15.96
C SER A 367 -17.82 -7.62 17.31
N GLY A 368 -17.02 -6.57 17.32
CA GLY A 368 -16.38 -6.11 18.55
C GLY A 368 -15.31 -5.06 18.33
N LEU A 369 -14.54 -4.81 19.39
CA LEU A 369 -13.51 -3.78 19.43
C LEU A 369 -12.12 -4.40 19.54
N ILE A 370 -11.17 -3.82 18.81
CA ILE A 370 -9.74 -4.13 18.87
C ILE A 370 -9.04 -2.90 19.42
N ILE A 371 -8.27 -3.04 20.49
CA ILE A 371 -7.60 -1.92 21.17
C ILE A 371 -6.10 -2.19 21.21
N VAL A 372 -5.31 -1.33 20.58
CA VAL A 372 -3.84 -1.48 20.45
C VAL A 372 -3.13 -0.20 20.89
N GLY A 373 -2.18 -0.35 21.80
CA GLY A 373 -1.41 0.75 22.39
C GLY A 373 -0.32 1.32 21.49
N PRO A 374 0.36 2.39 21.96
CA PRO A 374 1.43 3.08 21.21
C PRO A 374 2.77 2.33 21.32
N GLU A 375 3.82 2.84 20.66
CA GLU A 375 5.18 2.23 20.75
C GLU A 375 5.73 2.17 22.18
N GLY A 376 5.35 3.14 23.01
CA GLY A 376 5.68 3.22 24.43
C GLY A 376 4.79 2.38 25.34
N ASP A 377 3.88 1.58 24.78
CA ASP A 377 2.82 0.86 25.47
C ASP A 377 1.83 1.79 26.21
N PHE A 378 0.73 1.22 26.69
CA PHE A 378 -0.19 1.88 27.61
C PHE A 378 0.44 2.05 28.99
N THR A 379 0.03 3.08 29.71
CA THR A 379 0.31 3.15 31.15
C THR A 379 -0.57 2.16 31.91
N GLU A 380 -0.16 1.75 33.12
CA GLU A 380 -0.97 0.89 33.99
C GLU A 380 -2.37 1.49 34.25
N LYS A 381 -2.45 2.82 34.40
CA LYS A 381 -3.73 3.52 34.59
C LYS A 381 -4.64 3.40 33.37
N GLU A 382 -4.08 3.50 32.17
CA GLU A 382 -4.82 3.36 30.92
C GLU A 382 -5.32 1.92 30.75
N VAL A 383 -4.45 0.93 31.00
CA VAL A 383 -4.82 -0.50 30.97
C VAL A 383 -5.96 -0.78 31.95
N ASN A 384 -5.82 -0.35 33.21
CA ASN A 384 -6.83 -0.60 34.24
C ASN A 384 -8.18 -0.02 33.85
N LYS A 385 -8.23 1.22 33.34
CA LYS A 385 -9.48 1.83 32.85
C LYS A 385 -10.14 1.00 31.75
N ILE A 386 -9.36 0.54 30.77
CA ILE A 386 -9.86 -0.21 29.62
C ILE A 386 -10.39 -1.59 30.06
N VAL A 387 -9.68 -2.27 30.96
CA VAL A 387 -10.09 -3.58 31.49
C VAL A 387 -11.30 -3.46 32.43
N GLU A 388 -11.32 -2.46 33.32
CA GLU A 388 -12.47 -2.16 34.20
C GLU A 388 -13.74 -1.83 33.41
N ALA A 389 -13.59 -1.22 32.23
CA ALA A 389 -14.72 -0.96 31.32
C ALA A 389 -15.26 -2.24 30.64
N GLY A 390 -14.57 -3.38 30.74
CA GLY A 390 -15.02 -4.67 30.21
C GLY A 390 -14.14 -5.27 29.10
N ALA A 391 -13.00 -4.66 28.76
CA ALA A 391 -12.11 -5.23 27.75
C ALA A 391 -11.35 -6.45 28.29
N THR A 392 -11.22 -7.47 27.45
CA THR A 392 -10.40 -8.66 27.72
C THR A 392 -8.97 -8.42 27.25
N ALA A 393 -8.01 -8.50 28.19
CA ALA A 393 -6.59 -8.45 27.88
C ALA A 393 -6.14 -9.71 27.12
N VAL A 394 -5.44 -9.52 25.99
CA VAL A 394 -4.99 -10.63 25.14
C VAL A 394 -3.53 -10.48 24.71
N GLY A 395 -2.82 -11.61 24.71
CA GLY A 395 -1.46 -11.75 24.20
C GLY A 395 -1.45 -12.25 22.75
N LEU A 396 -0.50 -11.74 21.96
CA LEU A 396 -0.31 -12.05 20.53
C LEU A 396 0.93 -12.91 20.25
N GLY A 397 1.31 -13.74 21.23
CA GLY A 397 2.49 -14.60 21.18
C GLY A 397 3.66 -14.09 22.01
N PRO A 398 4.81 -14.80 21.97
CA PRO A 398 5.94 -14.57 22.87
C PRO A 398 6.85 -13.41 22.47
N HIS A 399 6.62 -12.79 21.31
CA HIS A 399 7.50 -11.74 20.76
C HIS A 399 6.85 -10.38 20.84
N ARG A 400 7.67 -9.36 21.08
CA ARG A 400 7.22 -7.96 21.07
C ARG A 400 6.90 -7.54 19.63
N LEU A 401 5.62 -7.34 19.35
CA LEU A 401 5.15 -6.85 18.06
C LEU A 401 5.14 -5.33 18.03
N ARG A 402 5.32 -4.76 16.84
CA ARG A 402 5.09 -3.33 16.60
C ARG A 402 3.59 -3.04 16.57
N VAL A 403 3.19 -1.78 16.76
CA VAL A 403 1.78 -1.33 16.78
C VAL A 403 1.02 -1.82 15.55
N GLU A 404 1.56 -1.59 14.36
CA GLU A 404 0.96 -2.04 13.10
C GLU A 404 0.90 -3.56 13.00
N THR A 405 1.96 -4.27 13.39
CA THR A 405 1.99 -5.73 13.34
C THR A 405 0.99 -6.35 14.31
N ALA A 406 0.88 -5.82 15.53
CA ALA A 406 -0.08 -6.26 16.54
C ALA A 406 -1.52 -6.04 16.07
N THR A 407 -1.79 -4.88 15.48
CA THR A 407 -3.11 -4.52 14.92
C THR A 407 -3.52 -5.51 13.83
N ILE A 408 -2.63 -5.76 12.86
CA ILE A 408 -2.91 -6.68 11.75
C ILE A 408 -3.02 -8.14 12.23
N ALA A 409 -2.16 -8.58 13.15
CA ALA A 409 -2.23 -9.94 13.70
C ALA A 409 -3.56 -10.19 14.43
N LEU A 410 -4.00 -9.24 15.26
CA LEU A 410 -5.25 -9.31 16.00
C LEU A 410 -6.45 -9.28 15.04
N LEU A 411 -6.50 -8.30 14.12
CA LEU A 411 -7.57 -8.18 13.14
C LEU A 411 -7.67 -9.41 12.24
N ALA A 412 -6.57 -9.88 11.65
CA ALA A 412 -6.57 -11.04 10.78
C ALA A 412 -7.06 -12.30 11.52
N THR A 413 -6.63 -12.51 12.76
CA THR A 413 -7.08 -13.65 13.56
C THR A 413 -8.58 -13.58 13.81
N LEU A 414 -9.10 -12.40 14.20
CA LEU A 414 -10.51 -12.20 14.48
C LEU A 414 -11.38 -12.37 13.23
N MET A 415 -10.95 -11.81 12.09
CA MET A 415 -11.65 -11.97 10.80
C MET A 415 -11.72 -13.44 10.38
N LEU A 416 -10.61 -14.18 10.46
CA LEU A 416 -10.57 -15.62 10.12
C LEU A 416 -11.43 -16.46 11.08
N CYS A 417 -11.43 -16.13 12.38
CA CYS A 417 -12.30 -16.79 13.34
C CYS A 417 -13.79 -16.51 13.07
N SER A 418 -14.16 -15.26 12.79
CA SER A 418 -15.54 -14.89 12.45
C SER A 418 -16.03 -15.55 11.15
N ASP A 419 -15.17 -15.64 10.12
CA ASP A 419 -15.49 -16.32 8.85
C ASP A 419 -15.77 -17.82 9.06
N SER A 420 -14.96 -18.48 9.90
CA SER A 420 -15.16 -19.90 10.23
C SER A 420 -16.49 -20.22 10.91
N GLN A 421 -17.13 -19.21 11.54
CA GLN A 421 -18.41 -19.36 12.22
C GLN A 421 -19.62 -19.14 11.29
N GLN A 422 -19.41 -18.52 10.12
CA GLN A 422 -20.47 -18.25 9.14
C GLN A 422 -20.69 -19.40 8.14
N MET A 423 -19.76 -20.34 8.04
CA MET A 423 -19.96 -21.54 7.24
C MET A 423 -20.83 -22.54 8.01
N PRO A 424 -22.01 -22.95 7.50
CA PRO A 424 -22.67 -24.13 8.03
C PRO A 424 -21.71 -25.31 7.87
N ILE A 425 -21.40 -25.98 8.99
CA ILE A 425 -20.63 -27.22 8.98
C ILE A 425 -21.35 -28.18 8.02
N PRO A 426 -20.65 -28.76 7.02
CA PRO A 426 -21.27 -29.65 6.04
C PRO A 426 -21.87 -30.92 6.63
#